data_AF-A0A1D9MM33-F1
#
_entry.id   AF-A0A1D9MM33-F1
#
_cell.length_a   1.000
_cell.length_b   1.000
_cell.length_c   1.000
_cell.angle_alpha   90.00
_cell.angle_beta   90.00
_cell.angle_gamma   90.00
#
_symmetry.space_group_name_H-M   'P 1'
#
loop_
_entity.id
_entity.type
_entity.pdbx_description
1 polymer ?
#
loop_
_entity_poly.entity_id
_entity_poly.type
_entity_poly.pdbx_seq_one_letter_code
_entity_poly.pdbx_strand_id
1 'polypeptide(L)'
;MAKKLSVALLAFLLILLPVSGMVSSAQATELVSLTINLDIDEDGNGHFEQVWETNDNRGTEKYIVIDNLKPTMKLTEFEVYEFDKKFEELPDWDVNASLDEKAFKSGINYNGTAQELCWGIGSYGKHKFTVKYTISNVIEKLDDAQVLNWQFVNPDLSEPPQNLKINITSKKFAAGIVQEVNTFGFKGDFKVTPTNISVQSTGDFGPKNYVVVLAKIAPDTYNTETQVFKTYQQVRATSFEGVQKEKWKKILWIALFVGLGTVSVVAVVLAIAMPLSRRRVRNKYLKSASGYGGSSYSKPPEFNIPKMYQLLELGNKSMSKEFRANLLSAYIMRWILDKRVTPVDDGSTIFGKQKYAIRIIDKNDDPFLDDAERMIFSMLIHAAGDNNVVEAGELKSYFQTTSGNLSWQSFTNHIENRGKHLLADNGWSEEARGRSLLVPFKELRLTSAGVEELSKVMGFRYYLETFTIVDEREMQEVVLWKYYLIYATLFGCADRVYEQLKRLVPNIKSVLAESENITSIATNLGDSGYSGITSGSFDGGGGSGGGGSFSGGGGGSSGGGSGGGTR
;
A
#
# COMPACT_ATOMS: atom_id res chain seq x y z
N MET A 1 -8.28 15.70 29.22
CA MET A 1 -8.66 14.64 28.24
C MET A 1 -9.32 15.23 27.00
N ALA A 2 -10.21 16.23 27.14
CA ALA A 2 -10.86 16.96 26.04
C ALA A 2 -9.91 17.57 25.00
N LYS A 3 -8.80 18.20 25.43
CA LYS A 3 -7.81 18.82 24.50
C LYS A 3 -7.06 17.84 23.59
N LYS A 4 -6.93 16.56 23.95
CA LYS A 4 -6.26 15.56 23.11
C LYS A 4 -7.22 14.89 22.12
N LEU A 5 -8.49 14.76 22.52
CA LEU A 5 -9.55 14.26 21.64
C LEU A 5 -9.88 15.27 20.53
N SER A 6 -9.84 16.57 20.82
CA SER A 6 -10.06 17.65 19.84
C SER A 6 -8.98 17.72 18.77
N VAL A 7 -7.72 17.44 19.10
CA VAL A 7 -6.61 17.43 18.14
C VAL A 7 -6.68 16.24 17.19
N ALA A 8 -7.05 15.05 17.70
CA ALA A 8 -7.28 13.88 16.85
C ALA A 8 -8.50 14.05 15.94
N LEU A 9 -9.57 14.70 16.42
CA LEU A 9 -10.75 15.02 15.63
C LEU A 9 -10.46 16.09 14.56
N LEU A 10 -9.65 17.12 14.88
CA LEU A 10 -9.21 18.13 13.92
C LEU A 10 -8.28 17.54 12.86
N ALA A 11 -7.34 16.67 13.25
CA ALA A 11 -6.48 15.96 12.32
C ALA A 11 -7.29 15.05 11.38
N PHE A 12 -8.35 14.42 11.91
CA PHE A 12 -9.27 13.62 11.11
C PHE A 12 -10.14 14.46 10.16
N LEU A 13 -10.57 15.66 10.58
CA LEU A 13 -11.27 16.64 9.73
C LEU A 13 -10.36 17.21 8.63
N LEU A 14 -9.06 17.35 8.89
CA LEU A 14 -8.05 17.78 7.91
C LEU A 14 -7.74 16.70 6.87
N ILE A 15 -7.90 15.41 7.22
CA ILE A 15 -7.78 14.28 6.27
C ILE A 15 -9.05 14.11 5.42
N LEU A 16 -10.19 14.64 5.89
CA LEU A 16 -11.48 14.61 5.19
C LEU A 16 -11.77 15.87 4.36
N LEU A 17 -10.88 16.86 4.34
CA LEU A 17 -10.96 17.93 3.36
C LEU A 17 -10.66 17.29 1.99
N PRO A 18 -11.62 17.23 1.05
CA PRO A 18 -11.24 17.01 -0.34
C PRO A 18 -10.26 18.13 -0.66
N VAL A 19 -9.08 17.77 -1.14
CA VAL A 19 -8.14 18.71 -1.71
C VAL A 19 -8.86 19.35 -2.90
N SER A 20 -9.52 20.47 -2.63
CA SER A 20 -10.02 21.38 -3.65
C SER A 20 -8.79 21.82 -4.41
N GLY A 21 -8.54 21.18 -5.55
CA GLY A 21 -7.36 21.40 -6.37
C GLY A 21 -7.19 22.88 -6.64
N MET A 22 -6.17 23.48 -6.02
CA MET A 22 -5.49 24.60 -6.63
C MET A 22 -4.72 24.03 -7.81
N VAL A 23 -5.39 23.95 -8.95
CA VAL A 23 -4.72 23.73 -10.23
C VAL A 23 -4.08 25.07 -10.58
N SER A 24 -2.76 25.14 -10.46
CA SER A 24 -1.98 26.17 -11.14
C SER A 24 -2.36 26.14 -12.61
N SER A 25 -2.81 27.28 -13.16
CA SER A 25 -3.08 27.42 -14.59
C SER A 25 -1.76 27.36 -15.36
N ALA A 26 -1.25 26.15 -15.59
CA ALA A 26 -0.42 25.88 -16.74
C ALA A 26 -1.31 26.15 -17.97
N GLN A 27 -0.80 26.88 -18.97
CA GLN A 27 -1.44 26.87 -20.28
C GLN A 27 -1.57 25.40 -20.67
N ALA A 28 -2.76 24.90 -20.94
CA ALA A 28 -2.95 23.50 -21.27
C ALA A 28 -2.88 23.32 -22.79
N THR A 29 -2.52 22.13 -23.24
CA THR A 29 -2.81 21.73 -24.63
C THR A 29 -4.32 21.76 -24.81
N GLU A 30 -4.81 22.43 -25.85
CA GLU A 30 -6.24 22.66 -26.08
C GLU A 30 -6.62 22.33 -27.52
N LEU A 31 -7.77 21.65 -27.70
CA LEU A 31 -8.49 21.57 -28.96
C LEU A 31 -9.58 22.65 -28.98
N VAL A 32 -9.25 23.79 -29.57
CA VAL A 32 -10.10 25.00 -29.56
C VAL A 32 -11.34 24.79 -30.43
N SER A 33 -11.17 24.24 -31.62
CA SER A 33 -12.29 23.91 -32.49
C SER A 33 -12.01 22.65 -33.31
N LEU A 34 -13.07 21.86 -33.52
CA LEU A 34 -13.09 20.72 -34.40
C LEU A 34 -14.28 20.86 -35.36
N THR A 35 -13.98 21.05 -36.64
CA THR A 35 -14.99 21.02 -37.70
C THR A 35 -14.81 19.76 -38.52
N ILE A 36 -15.85 18.94 -38.65
CA ILE A 36 -15.82 17.71 -39.45
C ILE A 36 -16.82 17.85 -40.59
N ASN A 37 -16.33 17.76 -41.82
CA ASN A 37 -17.17 17.70 -43.01
C ASN A 37 -17.14 16.27 -43.55
N LEU A 38 -18.31 15.70 -43.82
CA LEU A 38 -18.47 14.43 -44.50
C LEU A 38 -19.25 14.66 -45.77
N ASP A 39 -18.61 14.47 -46.93
CA ASP A 39 -19.31 14.40 -48.21
C ASP A 39 -19.53 12.94 -48.61
N ILE A 40 -20.77 12.56 -48.91
CA ILE A 40 -21.13 11.21 -49.29
C ILE A 40 -21.35 11.15 -50.81
N ASP A 41 -20.55 10.34 -51.48
CA ASP A 41 -20.61 10.17 -52.94
C ASP A 41 -21.81 9.32 -53.39
N GLU A 42 -21.93 9.05 -54.70
CA GLU A 42 -23.05 8.29 -55.25
C GLU A 42 -23.05 6.80 -54.85
N ASP A 43 -21.89 6.26 -54.48
CA ASP A 43 -21.71 4.87 -54.09
C ASP A 43 -21.86 4.68 -52.56
N GLY A 44 -21.98 5.77 -51.81
CA GLY A 44 -22.15 5.75 -50.36
C GLY A 44 -20.81 5.72 -49.61
N ASN A 45 -19.70 6.07 -50.28
CA ASN A 45 -18.42 6.31 -49.64
C ASN A 45 -18.43 7.69 -48.99
N GLY A 46 -17.75 7.79 -47.85
CA GLY A 46 -17.63 9.03 -47.09
C GLY A 46 -16.26 9.66 -47.26
N HIS A 47 -16.21 10.87 -47.81
CA HIS A 47 -15.02 11.71 -47.88
C HIS A 47 -15.02 12.65 -46.68
N PHE A 48 -14.15 12.36 -45.71
CA PHE A 48 -14.01 13.16 -44.50
C PHE A 48 -12.96 14.26 -44.70
N GLU A 49 -13.28 15.45 -44.22
CA GLU A 49 -12.35 16.55 -44.02
C GLU A 49 -12.54 17.11 -42.61
N GLN A 50 -11.53 16.97 -41.75
CA GLN A 50 -11.52 17.50 -40.40
C GLN A 50 -10.57 18.69 -40.30
N VAL A 51 -11.06 19.80 -39.75
CA VAL A 51 -10.26 20.99 -39.43
C VAL A 51 -10.09 21.07 -37.93
N TRP A 52 -8.85 20.96 -37.48
CA TRP A 52 -8.44 20.99 -36.08
C TRP A 52 -7.72 22.31 -35.80
N GLU A 53 -8.28 23.14 -34.93
CA GLU A 53 -7.60 24.33 -34.40
C GLU A 53 -7.16 24.06 -32.97
N THR A 54 -5.84 24.07 -32.75
CA THR A 54 -5.24 23.66 -31.48
C THR A 54 -4.31 24.74 -30.91
N ASN A 55 -4.03 24.63 -29.62
CA ASN A 55 -2.94 25.34 -28.96
C ASN A 55 -2.15 24.31 -28.14
N ASP A 56 -1.05 23.84 -28.70
CA ASP A 56 -0.30 22.68 -28.20
C ASP A 56 0.92 23.09 -27.39
N ASN A 57 1.18 22.41 -26.28
CA ASN A 57 2.36 22.64 -25.45
C ASN A 57 3.00 21.37 -24.90
N ARG A 58 2.51 20.21 -25.33
CA ARG A 58 2.99 18.87 -24.97
C ARG A 58 2.68 17.90 -26.11
N GLY A 59 3.29 16.73 -26.05
CA GLY A 59 3.11 15.67 -27.04
C GLY A 59 3.94 15.91 -28.30
N THR A 60 4.00 14.90 -29.13
CA THR A 60 4.75 14.88 -30.40
C THR A 60 3.82 14.74 -31.60
N GLU A 61 2.63 14.19 -31.40
CA GLU A 61 1.66 13.92 -32.46
C GLU A 61 0.23 14.19 -32.03
N LYS A 62 -0.63 14.33 -33.02
CA LYS A 62 -2.08 14.20 -32.92
C LYS A 62 -2.52 12.92 -33.62
N TYR A 63 -3.61 12.34 -33.16
CA TYR A 63 -4.17 11.15 -33.81
C TYR A 63 -5.69 11.03 -33.69
N ILE A 64 -6.29 10.39 -34.69
CA ILE A 64 -7.70 9.99 -34.72
C ILE A 64 -7.76 8.46 -34.70
N VAL A 65 -8.53 7.88 -33.78
CA VAL A 65 -8.77 6.43 -33.76
C VAL A 65 -10.00 6.10 -34.58
N ILE A 66 -9.84 5.29 -35.63
CA ILE A 66 -10.93 4.71 -36.41
C ILE A 66 -10.98 3.20 -36.12
N ASP A 67 -12.12 2.72 -35.66
CA ASP A 67 -12.34 1.30 -35.32
C ASP A 67 -13.75 0.86 -35.74
N ASN A 68 -14.13 -0.38 -35.46
CA ASN A 68 -15.45 -0.94 -35.77
C ASN A 68 -15.84 -0.84 -37.26
N LEU A 69 -14.85 -0.87 -38.16
CA LEU A 69 -15.08 -0.95 -39.60
C LEU A 69 -15.65 -2.33 -39.96
N LYS A 70 -16.69 -2.36 -40.80
CA LYS A 70 -17.22 -3.61 -41.35
C LYS A 70 -16.23 -4.20 -42.37
N PRO A 71 -16.30 -5.50 -42.68
CA PRO A 71 -15.37 -6.13 -43.64
C PRO A 71 -15.32 -5.47 -45.03
N THR A 72 -16.42 -4.83 -45.45
CA THR A 72 -16.57 -4.10 -46.72
C THR A 72 -16.16 -2.63 -46.63
N MET A 73 -15.84 -2.12 -45.45
CA MET A 73 -15.37 -0.74 -45.24
C MET A 73 -13.84 -0.72 -45.22
N LYS A 74 -13.26 0.22 -45.95
CA LYS A 74 -11.81 0.45 -46.01
C LYS A 74 -11.52 1.93 -45.89
N LEU A 75 -10.47 2.23 -45.14
CA LEU A 75 -9.88 3.55 -45.06
C LEU A 75 -8.84 3.73 -46.18
N THR A 76 -8.94 4.82 -46.92
CA THR A 76 -8.04 5.19 -48.00
C THR A 76 -7.82 6.71 -48.02
N GLU A 77 -6.88 7.19 -48.84
CA GLU A 77 -6.69 8.63 -49.12
C GLU A 77 -6.43 9.48 -47.87
N PHE A 78 -5.64 8.96 -46.93
CA PHE A 78 -5.27 9.70 -45.72
C PHE A 78 -4.23 10.79 -46.04
N GLU A 79 -4.60 12.05 -45.82
CA GLU A 79 -3.75 13.20 -46.10
C GLU A 79 -3.87 14.25 -45.00
N VAL A 80 -2.76 14.88 -44.65
CA VAL A 80 -2.73 15.96 -43.64
C VAL A 80 -2.08 17.20 -44.24
N TYR A 81 -2.65 18.36 -43.91
CA TYR A 81 -2.18 19.66 -44.35
C TYR A 81 -2.08 20.63 -43.19
N GLU A 82 -1.09 21.52 -43.29
CA GLU A 82 -1.00 22.72 -42.47
C GLU A 82 -0.48 23.88 -43.33
N PHE A 83 -1.14 25.04 -43.30
CA PHE A 83 -0.79 26.20 -44.15
C PHE A 83 -0.64 25.83 -45.65
N ASP A 84 -1.56 25.01 -46.17
CA ASP A 84 -1.55 24.46 -47.53
C ASP A 84 -0.35 23.55 -47.88
N LYS A 85 0.53 23.27 -46.92
CA LYS A 85 1.63 22.32 -47.07
C LYS A 85 1.12 20.91 -46.73
N LYS A 86 1.16 20.02 -47.73
CA LYS A 86 0.89 18.58 -47.54
C LYS A 86 2.01 17.94 -46.72
N PHE A 87 1.62 17.10 -45.76
CA PHE A 87 2.54 16.33 -44.94
C PHE A 87 3.08 15.12 -45.73
N GLU A 88 4.30 14.72 -45.45
CA GLU A 88 4.89 13.50 -46.00
C GLU A 88 4.28 12.28 -45.28
N GLU A 89 3.68 11.37 -46.04
CA GLU A 89 3.13 10.13 -45.48
C GLU A 89 4.24 9.09 -45.29
N LEU A 90 4.39 8.61 -44.06
CA LEU A 90 5.31 7.54 -43.70
C LEU A 90 4.59 6.19 -43.74
N PRO A 91 5.19 5.15 -44.35
CA PRO A 91 4.59 3.82 -44.40
C PRO A 91 4.54 3.14 -43.04
N ASP A 92 5.52 3.40 -42.18
CA ASP A 92 5.63 2.86 -40.82
C ASP A 92 5.68 4.02 -39.82
N TRP A 93 4.59 4.22 -39.08
CA TRP A 93 4.50 5.31 -38.11
C TRP A 93 5.10 4.89 -36.75
N ASP A 94 6.18 5.55 -36.33
CA ASP A 94 6.76 5.35 -34.99
C ASP A 94 6.14 6.32 -33.97
N VAL A 95 5.27 5.77 -33.12
CA VAL A 95 4.59 6.53 -32.06
C VAL A 95 5.57 7.11 -31.02
N ASN A 96 6.79 6.61 -30.91
CA ASN A 96 7.80 7.09 -29.96
C ASN A 96 8.79 8.11 -30.56
N ALA A 97 8.71 8.39 -31.87
CA ALA A 97 9.59 9.36 -32.50
C ALA A 97 9.39 10.78 -31.92
N SER A 98 10.45 11.58 -31.96
CA SER A 98 10.46 12.93 -31.39
C SER A 98 9.57 13.92 -32.15
N LEU A 99 9.30 15.07 -31.52
CA LEU A 99 8.54 16.17 -32.10
C LEU A 99 9.13 16.61 -33.46
N ASP A 100 10.45 16.76 -33.52
CA ASP A 100 11.16 17.20 -34.74
C ASP A 100 11.14 16.12 -35.83
N GLU A 101 11.27 14.84 -35.46
CA GLU A 101 11.25 13.73 -36.42
C GLU A 101 9.89 13.55 -37.09
N LYS A 102 8.81 13.91 -36.39
CA LYS A 102 7.42 13.83 -36.89
C LYS A 102 6.94 15.11 -37.57
N ALA A 103 7.70 16.21 -37.48
CA ALA A 103 7.29 17.50 -38.05
C ALA A 103 6.96 17.40 -39.55
N PHE A 104 5.78 17.86 -39.94
CA PHE A 104 5.25 17.77 -41.32
C PHE A 104 5.15 16.35 -41.88
N LYS A 105 4.97 15.34 -41.02
CA LYS A 105 4.76 13.95 -41.42
C LYS A 105 3.46 13.40 -40.85
N SER A 106 2.87 12.47 -41.59
CA SER A 106 1.68 11.72 -41.18
C SER A 106 1.87 10.24 -41.45
N GLY A 107 1.06 9.38 -40.83
CA GLY A 107 1.09 7.95 -41.08
C GLY A 107 0.00 7.23 -40.29
N ILE A 108 -0.18 5.94 -40.58
CA ILE A 108 -1.18 5.12 -39.89
C ILE A 108 -0.48 4.16 -38.94
N ASN A 109 -0.85 4.20 -37.66
CA ASN A 109 -0.46 3.20 -36.69
C ASN A 109 -1.60 2.16 -36.51
N TYR A 110 -1.28 0.88 -36.66
CA TYR A 110 -2.26 -0.20 -36.56
C TYR A 110 -2.22 -0.83 -35.16
N ASN A 111 -3.34 -0.82 -34.45
CA ASN A 111 -3.47 -1.38 -33.12
C ASN A 111 -4.66 -2.36 -33.05
N GLY A 112 -4.39 -3.64 -33.30
CA GLY A 112 -5.44 -4.64 -33.41
C GLY A 112 -6.34 -4.38 -34.63
N THR A 113 -7.65 -4.17 -34.41
CA THR A 113 -8.60 -3.77 -35.46
C THR A 113 -8.69 -2.26 -35.68
N ALA A 114 -8.16 -1.48 -34.73
CA ALA A 114 -8.18 -0.03 -34.81
C ALA A 114 -7.03 0.50 -35.68
N GLN A 115 -7.34 1.55 -36.43
CA GLN A 115 -6.39 2.32 -37.24
C GLN A 115 -6.28 3.72 -36.64
N GLU A 116 -5.08 4.10 -36.24
CA GLU A 116 -4.78 5.44 -35.73
C GLU A 116 -4.19 6.30 -36.84
N LEU A 117 -4.91 7.33 -37.26
CA LEU A 117 -4.45 8.30 -38.25
C LEU A 117 -3.63 9.34 -37.50
N CYS A 118 -2.30 9.26 -37.61
CA CYS A 118 -1.37 10.08 -36.83
C CYS A 118 -0.71 11.16 -37.67
N TRP A 119 -0.43 12.31 -37.06
CA TRP A 119 0.38 13.37 -37.66
C TRP A 119 1.18 14.15 -36.62
N GLY A 120 2.38 14.58 -36.97
CA GLY A 120 3.26 15.30 -36.07
C GLY A 120 2.81 16.73 -35.79
N ILE A 121 2.95 17.18 -34.54
CA ILE A 121 2.66 18.57 -34.14
C ILE A 121 3.76 19.51 -34.67
N GLY A 122 5.01 19.04 -34.68
CA GLY A 122 6.19 19.74 -35.21
C GLY A 122 6.72 20.89 -34.35
N SER A 123 5.86 21.77 -33.83
CA SER A 123 6.25 22.83 -32.89
C SER A 123 5.15 23.07 -31.85
N TYR A 124 5.47 23.73 -30.73
CA TYR A 124 4.42 24.13 -29.78
C TYR A 124 3.84 25.50 -30.14
N GLY A 125 2.56 25.68 -29.84
CA GLY A 125 1.80 26.89 -30.13
C GLY A 125 0.51 26.59 -30.87
N LYS A 126 0.02 27.59 -31.61
CA LYS A 126 -1.25 27.49 -32.32
C LYS A 126 -1.05 26.83 -33.67
N HIS A 127 -1.85 25.80 -33.94
CA HIS A 127 -1.85 25.08 -35.20
C HIS A 127 -3.24 25.01 -35.81
N LYS A 128 -3.29 24.84 -37.13
CA LYS A 128 -4.52 24.59 -37.87
C LYS A 128 -4.29 23.47 -38.88
N PHE A 129 -4.64 22.25 -38.48
CA PHE A 129 -4.50 21.07 -39.32
C PHE A 129 -5.78 20.83 -40.12
N THR A 130 -5.61 20.41 -41.37
CA THR A 130 -6.69 19.85 -42.19
C THR A 130 -6.36 18.39 -42.48
N VAL A 131 -7.21 17.49 -42.01
CA VAL A 131 -7.04 16.04 -42.10
C VAL A 131 -8.12 15.49 -43.02
N LYS A 132 -7.71 14.78 -44.08
CA LYS A 132 -8.61 14.19 -45.07
C LYS A 132 -8.44 12.68 -45.09
N TYR A 133 -9.53 11.96 -45.25
CA TYR A 133 -9.53 10.50 -45.47
C TYR A 133 -10.87 10.05 -46.05
N THR A 134 -10.86 8.94 -46.76
CA THR A 134 -12.05 8.33 -47.35
C THR A 134 -12.34 7.00 -46.65
N ILE A 135 -13.61 6.78 -46.30
CA ILE A 135 -14.11 5.48 -45.83
C ILE A 135 -15.10 4.95 -46.87
N SER A 136 -14.82 3.78 -47.43
CA SER A 136 -15.76 3.12 -48.35
C SER A 136 -16.99 2.60 -47.61
N ASN A 137 -18.15 2.63 -48.29
CA ASN A 137 -19.41 2.08 -47.79
C ASN A 137 -19.84 2.59 -46.39
N VAL A 138 -19.70 3.90 -46.12
CA VAL A 138 -20.15 4.56 -44.87
C VAL A 138 -21.66 4.48 -44.70
N ILE A 139 -22.41 4.49 -45.82
CA ILE A 139 -23.83 4.15 -45.81
C ILE A 139 -23.99 2.64 -45.74
N GLU A 140 -24.82 2.15 -44.83
CA GLU A 140 -25.13 0.73 -44.67
C GLU A 140 -26.54 0.44 -45.21
N LYS A 141 -26.74 -0.73 -45.82
CA LYS A 141 -28.06 -1.27 -46.17
C LYS A 141 -28.67 -1.99 -44.98
N LEU A 142 -29.90 -1.62 -44.67
CA LEU A 142 -30.77 -2.28 -43.69
C LEU A 142 -31.88 -3.06 -44.42
N ASP A 143 -32.66 -3.82 -43.68
CA ASP A 143 -33.78 -4.59 -44.25
C ASP A 143 -34.92 -3.68 -44.76
N ASP A 144 -35.04 -2.48 -44.20
CA ASP A 144 -36.15 -1.53 -44.46
C ASP A 144 -35.70 -0.12 -44.87
N ALA A 145 -34.39 0.14 -44.96
CA ALA A 145 -33.82 1.47 -45.22
C ALA A 145 -32.34 1.39 -45.62
N GLN A 146 -31.74 2.55 -45.91
CA GLN A 146 -30.30 2.76 -45.78
C GLN A 146 -30.02 3.60 -44.54
N VAL A 147 -28.80 3.56 -44.01
CA VAL A 147 -28.46 4.27 -42.78
C VAL A 147 -27.04 4.82 -42.80
N LEU A 148 -26.87 6.06 -42.35
CA LEU A 148 -25.59 6.55 -41.83
C LEU A 148 -25.59 6.31 -40.33
N ASN A 149 -24.64 5.52 -39.82
CA ASN A 149 -24.51 5.22 -38.40
C ASN A 149 -23.03 5.31 -37.98
N TRP A 150 -22.55 6.54 -37.81
CA TRP A 150 -21.13 6.82 -37.68
C TRP A 150 -20.79 7.56 -36.39
N GLN A 151 -19.71 7.15 -35.72
CA GLN A 151 -19.13 7.89 -34.59
C GLN A 151 -18.08 8.89 -35.10
N PHE A 152 -18.45 10.16 -35.10
CA PHE A 152 -17.63 11.27 -35.57
C PHE A 152 -16.58 11.71 -34.55
N VAL A 153 -16.89 11.57 -33.26
CA VAL A 153 -15.99 11.95 -32.16
C VAL A 153 -15.98 10.83 -31.14
N ASN A 154 -14.79 10.35 -30.78
CA ASN A 154 -14.61 9.27 -29.81
C ASN A 154 -14.74 9.77 -28.36
N PRO A 155 -15.17 8.91 -27.43
CA PRO A 155 -14.95 9.15 -26.00
C PRO A 155 -13.45 9.00 -25.66
N ASP A 156 -13.09 9.51 -24.49
CA ASP A 156 -11.76 9.47 -23.89
C ASP A 156 -10.67 10.19 -24.70
N LEU A 157 -11.05 11.24 -25.45
CA LEU A 157 -10.08 12.15 -26.06
C LEU A 157 -9.18 12.78 -24.98
N SER A 158 -7.88 12.86 -25.26
CA SER A 158 -6.93 13.53 -24.36
C SER A 158 -7.30 15.00 -24.16
N GLU A 159 -7.75 15.67 -25.23
CA GLU A 159 -8.26 17.02 -25.22
C GLU A 159 -9.61 17.07 -25.98
N PRO A 160 -10.73 17.22 -25.28
CA PRO A 160 -12.04 17.41 -25.91
C PRO A 160 -12.13 18.74 -26.66
N PRO A 161 -12.88 18.81 -27.77
CA PRO A 161 -13.06 20.06 -28.51
C PRO A 161 -13.92 21.06 -27.72
N GLN A 162 -13.45 22.29 -27.57
CA GLN A 162 -14.28 23.36 -26.97
C GLN A 162 -15.47 23.72 -27.87
N ASN A 163 -15.25 23.74 -29.18
CA ASN A 163 -16.28 23.98 -30.18
C ASN A 163 -16.31 22.84 -31.19
N LEU A 164 -17.46 22.18 -31.35
CA LEU A 164 -17.63 21.09 -32.31
C LEU A 164 -18.70 21.47 -33.34
N LYS A 165 -18.36 21.29 -34.63
CA LYS A 165 -19.31 21.36 -35.73
C LYS A 165 -19.11 20.19 -36.68
N ILE A 166 -20.19 19.54 -37.06
CA ILE A 166 -20.20 18.47 -38.06
C ILE A 166 -21.17 18.87 -39.17
N ASN A 167 -20.75 18.77 -40.42
CA ASN A 167 -21.59 18.97 -41.59
C ASN A 167 -21.53 17.71 -42.45
N ILE A 168 -22.70 17.21 -42.85
CA ILE A 168 -22.83 16.02 -43.68
C ILE A 168 -23.59 16.42 -44.94
N THR A 169 -22.98 16.22 -46.10
CA THR A 169 -23.51 16.59 -47.41
C THR A 169 -23.52 15.39 -48.35
N SER A 170 -24.36 15.46 -49.38
CA SER A 170 -24.30 14.56 -50.52
C SER A 170 -25.01 15.20 -51.71
N LYS A 171 -24.57 14.87 -52.93
CA LYS A 171 -25.30 15.19 -54.16
C LYS A 171 -26.65 14.48 -54.26
N LYS A 172 -26.84 13.36 -53.54
CA LYS A 172 -28.10 12.62 -53.50
C LYS A 172 -29.08 13.15 -52.45
N PHE A 173 -28.66 14.06 -51.58
CA PHE A 173 -29.58 14.66 -50.62
C PHE A 173 -30.64 15.52 -51.33
N ALA A 174 -31.90 15.21 -51.04
CA ALA A 174 -33.07 15.95 -51.49
C ALA A 174 -34.20 15.79 -50.46
N ALA A 175 -35.30 16.53 -50.64
CA ALA A 175 -36.47 16.40 -49.77
C ALA A 175 -36.99 14.95 -49.76
N GLY A 176 -37.09 14.36 -48.56
CA GLY A 176 -37.57 12.99 -48.36
C GLY A 176 -36.51 11.89 -48.41
N ILE A 177 -35.26 12.20 -48.81
CA ILE A 177 -34.16 11.22 -48.81
C ILE A 177 -33.67 10.94 -47.39
N VAL A 178 -33.36 11.99 -46.62
CA VAL A 178 -33.07 11.87 -45.18
C VAL A 178 -34.38 11.90 -44.42
N GLN A 179 -34.79 10.76 -43.86
CA GLN A 179 -36.11 10.56 -43.27
C GLN A 179 -36.14 10.83 -41.77
N GLU A 180 -35.06 10.50 -41.05
CA GLU A 180 -34.94 10.67 -39.60
C GLU A 180 -33.48 10.87 -39.22
N VAL A 181 -33.18 11.71 -38.24
CA VAL A 181 -31.82 11.90 -37.70
C VAL A 181 -31.89 11.87 -36.17
N ASN A 182 -31.00 11.11 -35.56
CA ASN A 182 -30.75 11.12 -34.12
C ASN A 182 -29.25 11.34 -33.87
N THR A 183 -28.91 12.04 -32.80
CA THR A 183 -27.54 12.22 -32.35
C THR A 183 -27.38 11.74 -30.90
N PHE A 184 -26.20 11.23 -30.55
CA PHE A 184 -25.93 10.64 -29.23
C PHE A 184 -24.57 11.06 -28.68
N GLY A 185 -24.45 11.04 -27.34
CA GLY A 185 -23.16 11.11 -26.64
C GLY A 185 -22.71 12.50 -26.17
N PHE A 186 -23.43 13.57 -26.52
CA PHE A 186 -23.04 14.94 -26.18
C PHE A 186 -24.23 15.88 -26.00
N LYS A 187 -23.96 17.08 -25.48
CA LYS A 187 -24.94 18.18 -25.37
C LYS A 187 -24.81 19.09 -26.59
N GLY A 188 -25.78 19.03 -27.48
CA GLY A 188 -25.78 19.82 -28.70
C GLY A 188 -27.10 19.74 -29.44
N ASP A 189 -27.14 20.46 -30.55
CA ASP A 189 -28.30 20.56 -31.44
C ASP A 189 -27.93 20.09 -32.84
N PHE A 190 -28.92 19.70 -33.63
CA PHE A 190 -28.75 19.40 -35.04
C PHE A 190 -29.86 20.04 -35.88
N LYS A 191 -29.54 20.30 -37.15
CA LYS A 191 -30.47 20.83 -38.15
C LYS A 191 -30.34 20.03 -39.44
N VAL A 192 -31.48 19.64 -40.00
CA VAL A 192 -31.57 18.95 -41.29
C VAL A 192 -32.16 19.90 -42.33
N THR A 193 -31.50 20.01 -43.48
CA THR A 193 -31.99 20.67 -44.68
C THR A 193 -32.00 19.68 -45.85
N PRO A 194 -32.63 20.00 -46.99
CA PRO A 194 -32.62 19.10 -48.15
C PRO A 194 -31.24 18.73 -48.69
N THR A 195 -30.19 19.47 -48.33
CA THR A 195 -28.82 19.29 -48.85
C THR A 195 -27.77 19.05 -47.77
N ASN A 196 -28.14 19.13 -46.48
CA ASN A 196 -27.16 19.08 -45.40
C ASN A 196 -27.77 18.64 -44.05
N ILE A 197 -26.99 17.86 -43.28
CA ILE A 197 -27.21 17.65 -41.84
C ILE A 197 -26.09 18.40 -41.11
N SER A 198 -26.45 19.36 -40.25
CA SER A 198 -25.49 20.09 -39.42
C SER A 198 -25.70 19.74 -37.96
N VAL A 199 -24.62 19.42 -37.24
CA VAL A 199 -24.61 19.07 -35.82
C VAL A 199 -23.61 19.96 -35.11
N GLN A 200 -23.96 20.53 -33.96
CA GLN A 200 -23.07 21.42 -33.21
C GLN A 200 -23.20 21.22 -31.71
N SER A 201 -22.12 21.39 -30.96
CA SER A 201 -22.17 21.45 -29.49
C SER A 201 -22.84 22.75 -29.02
N THR A 202 -23.60 22.68 -27.93
CA THR A 202 -24.25 23.87 -27.31
C THR A 202 -23.93 24.03 -25.82
N GLY A 203 -23.00 23.21 -25.32
CA GLY A 203 -22.41 23.35 -24.00
C GLY A 203 -21.13 22.53 -23.91
N ASP A 204 -20.62 22.38 -22.68
CA ASP A 204 -19.34 21.73 -22.41
C ASP A 204 -19.27 20.33 -23.03
N PHE A 205 -18.22 20.10 -23.80
CA PHE A 205 -17.86 18.80 -24.37
C PHE A 205 -16.68 18.24 -23.56
N GLY A 206 -16.95 17.29 -22.68
CA GLY A 206 -15.94 16.71 -21.79
C GLY A 206 -15.31 15.42 -22.34
N PRO A 207 -14.30 14.87 -21.64
CA PRO A 207 -13.55 13.68 -22.10
C PRO A 207 -14.40 12.44 -22.31
N LYS A 208 -15.52 12.29 -21.61
CA LYS A 208 -16.42 11.14 -21.79
C LYS A 208 -17.48 11.34 -22.87
N ASN A 209 -17.55 12.53 -23.45
CA ASN A 209 -18.48 12.80 -24.54
C ASN A 209 -17.97 12.20 -25.83
N TYR A 210 -18.92 11.80 -26.67
CA TYR A 210 -18.70 11.27 -28.00
C TYR A 210 -19.82 11.78 -28.89
N VAL A 211 -19.66 11.69 -30.22
CA VAL A 211 -20.74 12.06 -31.14
C VAL A 211 -20.99 10.93 -32.12
N VAL A 212 -22.17 10.33 -32.02
CA VAL A 212 -22.73 9.46 -33.06
C VAL A 212 -23.85 10.19 -33.78
N VAL A 213 -23.85 10.13 -35.10
CA VAL A 213 -24.99 10.55 -35.93
C VAL A 213 -25.60 9.32 -36.57
N LEU A 214 -26.88 9.11 -36.31
CA LEU A 214 -27.70 8.06 -36.88
C LEU A 214 -28.76 8.69 -37.80
N ALA A 215 -28.60 8.56 -39.12
CA ALA A 215 -29.54 9.10 -40.10
C ALA A 215 -30.19 7.99 -40.91
N LYS A 216 -31.54 7.90 -40.87
CA LYS A 216 -32.33 7.03 -41.75
C LYS A 216 -32.39 7.64 -43.14
N ILE A 217 -32.03 6.84 -44.14
CA ILE A 217 -32.01 7.22 -45.54
C ILE A 217 -32.99 6.32 -46.29
N ALA A 218 -33.66 6.87 -47.31
CA ALA A 218 -34.52 6.09 -48.19
C ALA A 218 -33.75 4.89 -48.78
N PRO A 219 -34.39 3.71 -48.92
CA PRO A 219 -33.76 2.55 -49.53
C PRO A 219 -33.32 2.85 -50.96
N ASP A 220 -32.32 2.11 -51.45
CA ASP A 220 -31.79 2.21 -52.83
C ASP A 220 -31.29 3.61 -53.25
N THR A 221 -30.91 4.46 -52.28
CA THR A 221 -30.36 5.80 -52.57
C THR A 221 -28.90 5.74 -53.02
N TYR A 222 -28.10 4.89 -52.38
CA TYR A 222 -26.65 4.72 -52.63
C TYR A 222 -26.30 3.30 -53.03
N ASN A 223 -25.27 3.13 -53.87
CA ASN A 223 -24.78 1.82 -54.34
C ASN A 223 -23.82 1.13 -53.36
N THR A 224 -24.10 1.18 -52.05
CA THR A 224 -23.22 0.59 -51.02
C THR A 224 -23.27 -0.95 -50.99
N GLU A 225 -22.17 -1.59 -50.62
CA GLU A 225 -22.06 -3.04 -50.49
C GLU A 225 -22.28 -3.55 -49.05
N THR A 226 -22.21 -2.66 -48.04
CA THR A 226 -22.31 -3.06 -46.63
C THR A 226 -23.75 -3.39 -46.24
N GLN A 227 -24.08 -4.67 -46.06
CA GLN A 227 -25.38 -5.13 -45.56
C GLN A 227 -25.35 -5.38 -44.04
N VAL A 228 -26.37 -4.87 -43.33
CA VAL A 228 -26.66 -5.18 -41.93
C VAL A 228 -28.09 -5.70 -41.84
N PHE A 229 -28.25 -6.98 -41.49
CA PHE A 229 -29.55 -7.66 -41.38
C PHE A 229 -30.32 -7.24 -40.12
N LYS A 230 -30.78 -5.98 -40.12
CA LYS A 230 -31.59 -5.34 -39.08
C LYS A 230 -32.52 -4.32 -39.73
N THR A 231 -33.61 -3.99 -39.05
CA THR A 231 -34.41 -2.79 -39.37
C THR A 231 -33.81 -1.54 -38.73
N TYR A 232 -34.14 -0.35 -39.26
CA TYR A 232 -33.73 0.92 -38.67
C TYR A 232 -34.14 1.05 -37.20
N GLN A 233 -35.34 0.57 -36.83
CA GLN A 233 -35.78 0.61 -35.43
C GLN A 233 -34.93 -0.25 -34.51
N GLN A 234 -34.45 -1.41 -34.97
CA GLN A 234 -33.54 -2.27 -34.19
C GLN A 234 -32.16 -1.63 -34.02
N VAL A 235 -31.63 -0.99 -35.08
CA VAL A 235 -30.37 -0.23 -34.99
C VAL A 235 -30.53 0.92 -33.99
N ARG A 236 -31.61 1.70 -34.10
CA ARG A 236 -31.94 2.80 -33.19
C ARG A 236 -32.07 2.34 -31.74
N ALA A 237 -32.83 1.26 -31.48
CA ALA A 237 -33.03 0.73 -30.12
C ALA A 237 -31.70 0.33 -29.45
N THR A 238 -30.81 -0.31 -30.21
CA THR A 238 -29.48 -0.70 -29.72
C THR A 238 -28.67 0.53 -29.25
N SER A 239 -28.74 1.64 -29.99
CA SER A 239 -28.09 2.90 -29.63
C SER A 239 -28.68 3.57 -28.37
N PHE A 240 -29.98 3.42 -28.11
CA PHE A 240 -30.64 3.97 -26.91
C PHE A 240 -30.44 3.12 -25.64
N GLU A 241 -30.38 1.78 -25.75
CA GLU A 241 -30.14 0.90 -24.59
C GLU A 241 -28.80 1.18 -23.88
N GLY A 242 -27.77 1.53 -24.65
CA GLY A 242 -26.46 1.92 -24.11
C GLY A 242 -26.54 3.12 -23.16
N VAL A 243 -27.41 4.11 -23.47
CA VAL A 243 -27.61 5.33 -22.66
C VAL A 243 -28.29 5.01 -21.33
N GLN A 244 -29.23 4.06 -21.31
CA GLN A 244 -29.97 3.70 -20.11
C GLN A 244 -29.10 2.88 -19.12
N LYS A 245 -28.28 1.94 -19.62
CA LYS A 245 -27.34 1.16 -18.79
C LYS A 245 -26.33 2.04 -18.06
N GLU A 246 -25.81 3.08 -18.71
CA GLU A 246 -24.85 4.02 -18.09
C GLU A 246 -25.46 4.83 -16.93
N LYS A 247 -26.73 5.24 -17.03
CA LYS A 247 -27.43 5.91 -15.92
C LYS A 247 -27.55 5.01 -14.69
N TRP A 248 -27.91 3.75 -14.87
CA TRP A 248 -28.06 2.79 -13.77
C TRP A 248 -26.73 2.44 -13.10
N LYS A 249 -25.65 2.29 -13.87
CA LYS A 249 -24.30 2.08 -13.31
C LYS A 249 -23.90 3.21 -12.37
N LYS A 250 -24.13 4.49 -12.75
CA LYS A 250 -23.80 5.64 -11.88
C LYS A 250 -24.52 5.60 -10.54
N ILE A 251 -25.80 5.23 -10.53
CA ILE A 251 -26.58 5.10 -9.29
C ILE A 251 -26.00 3.99 -8.39
N LEU A 252 -25.68 2.83 -8.97
CA LEU A 252 -25.06 1.72 -8.24
C LEU A 252 -23.71 2.11 -7.64
N TRP A 253 -22.87 2.82 -8.39
CA TRP A 253 -21.58 3.31 -7.89
C TRP A 253 -21.74 4.27 -6.71
N ILE A 254 -22.67 5.24 -6.79
CA ILE A 254 -22.93 6.18 -5.70
C ILE A 254 -23.36 5.42 -4.43
N ALA A 255 -24.27 4.46 -4.55
CA ALA A 255 -24.70 3.65 -3.41
C ALA A 255 -23.55 2.85 -2.79
N LEU A 256 -22.66 2.30 -3.63
CA LEU A 256 -21.50 1.52 -3.21
C LEU A 256 -20.45 2.40 -2.49
N PHE A 257 -20.19 3.61 -2.98
CA PHE A 257 -19.28 4.56 -2.33
C PHE A 257 -19.81 5.06 -0.97
N VAL A 258 -21.11 5.34 -0.85
CA VAL A 258 -21.73 5.71 0.43
C VAL A 258 -21.66 4.54 1.43
N GLY A 259 -21.92 3.31 0.96
CA GLY A 259 -21.79 2.09 1.76
C GLY A 259 -20.36 1.86 2.27
N LEU A 260 -19.36 1.92 1.38
CA LEU A 260 -17.95 1.75 1.75
C LEU A 260 -17.44 2.86 2.66
N GLY A 261 -17.85 4.12 2.42
CA GLY A 261 -17.47 5.26 3.25
C GLY A 261 -17.92 5.10 4.70
N THR A 262 -19.17 4.66 4.92
CA THR A 262 -19.70 4.45 6.27
C THR A 262 -19.00 3.31 7.02
N VAL A 263 -18.74 2.18 6.35
CA VAL A 263 -17.99 1.05 6.94
C VAL A 263 -16.57 1.46 7.33
N SER A 264 -15.91 2.25 6.48
CA SER A 264 -14.54 2.73 6.71
C SER A 264 -14.46 3.63 7.95
N VAL A 265 -15.42 4.55 8.14
CA VAL A 265 -15.47 5.41 9.32
C VAL A 265 -15.68 4.60 10.59
N VAL A 266 -16.58 3.62 10.59
CA VAL A 266 -16.81 2.73 11.73
C VAL A 266 -15.55 1.93 12.08
N ALA A 267 -14.85 1.39 11.07
CA ALA A 267 -13.61 0.65 11.25
C ALA A 267 -12.52 1.51 11.91
N VAL A 268 -12.34 2.76 11.47
CA VAL A 268 -11.36 3.69 12.06
C VAL A 268 -11.73 4.03 13.50
N VAL A 269 -13.01 4.32 13.77
CA VAL A 269 -13.48 4.60 15.13
C VAL A 269 -13.23 3.40 16.05
N LEU A 270 -13.49 2.18 15.59
CA LEU A 270 -13.19 0.96 16.34
C LEU A 270 -11.67 0.76 16.54
N ALA A 271 -10.85 1.00 15.52
CA ALA A 271 -9.39 0.90 15.59
C ALA A 271 -8.78 1.85 16.63
N ILE A 272 -9.37 3.02 16.84
CA ILE A 272 -8.93 3.99 17.85
C ILE A 272 -9.53 3.68 19.23
N ALA A 273 -10.84 3.40 19.30
CA ALA A 273 -11.54 3.21 20.56
C ALA A 273 -11.14 1.90 21.27
N MET A 274 -10.91 0.82 20.51
CA MET A 274 -10.65 -0.50 21.07
C MET A 274 -9.34 -0.56 21.87
N PRO A 275 -8.18 -0.07 21.39
CA PRO A 275 -6.95 -0.04 22.17
C PRO A 275 -7.06 0.84 23.42
N LEU A 276 -7.78 1.96 23.36
CA LEU A 276 -7.98 2.86 24.51
C LEU A 276 -8.83 2.19 25.59
N SER A 277 -9.92 1.53 25.20
CA SER A 277 -10.80 0.79 26.11
C SER A 277 -10.05 -0.38 26.77
N ARG A 278 -9.29 -1.17 26.00
CA ARG A 278 -8.45 -2.25 26.51
C ARG A 278 -7.40 -1.74 27.49
N ARG A 279 -6.68 -0.66 27.15
CA ARG A 279 -5.71 0.00 28.06
C ARG A 279 -6.33 0.40 29.40
N ARG A 280 -7.56 0.91 29.40
CA ARG A 280 -8.28 1.28 30.63
C ARG A 280 -8.58 0.06 31.50
N VAL A 281 -9.06 -1.02 30.90
CA VAL A 281 -9.39 -2.28 31.61
C VAL A 281 -8.13 -2.92 32.19
N ARG A 282 -7.06 -3.00 31.39
CA ARG A 282 -5.76 -3.56 31.80
C ARG A 282 -5.14 -2.79 32.96
N ASN A 283 -5.13 -1.45 32.88
CA ASN A 283 -4.43 -0.61 33.86
C ASN A 283 -5.27 -0.25 35.10
N LYS A 284 -6.40 -0.93 35.35
CA LYS A 284 -7.33 -0.59 36.44
C LYS A 284 -6.63 -0.51 37.80
N TYR A 285 -5.81 -1.51 38.14
CA TYR A 285 -5.12 -1.59 39.44
C TYR A 285 -3.71 -1.00 39.41
N LEU A 286 -3.08 -0.88 38.24
CA LEU A 286 -1.72 -0.31 38.09
C LEU A 286 -1.61 1.15 38.51
N LYS A 287 -2.69 1.93 38.39
CA LYS A 287 -2.70 3.33 38.88
C LYS A 287 -2.59 3.44 40.40
N SER A 288 -2.98 2.39 41.13
CA SER A 288 -2.80 2.32 42.59
C SER A 288 -1.36 1.95 42.97
N ALA A 289 -0.58 1.41 42.03
CA ALA A 289 0.80 0.95 42.25
C ALA A 289 1.84 2.09 42.23
N SER A 290 1.51 3.25 41.67
CA SER A 290 2.45 4.39 41.58
C SER A 290 2.87 4.95 42.95
N GLY A 291 2.24 4.52 44.04
CA GLY A 291 2.67 4.80 45.41
C GLY A 291 3.68 3.80 45.99
N TYR A 292 3.89 2.63 45.38
CA TYR A 292 4.78 1.58 45.89
C TYR A 292 6.22 1.67 45.38
N GLY A 293 6.49 2.47 44.34
CA GLY A 293 7.85 2.68 43.81
C GLY A 293 8.81 3.44 44.73
N GLY A 294 8.40 3.76 45.96
CA GLY A 294 9.23 4.48 46.95
C GLY A 294 9.70 3.63 48.14
N SER A 295 9.16 2.42 48.36
CA SER A 295 9.63 1.53 49.43
C SER A 295 10.62 0.53 48.87
N SER A 296 11.90 0.68 49.23
CA SER A 296 12.97 -0.27 48.89
C SER A 296 12.59 -1.67 49.37
N TYR A 297 12.30 -2.59 48.46
CA TYR A 297 12.09 -4.01 48.78
C TYR A 297 13.43 -4.71 48.61
N SER A 298 14.17 -4.92 49.69
CA SER A 298 15.55 -5.43 49.62
C SER A 298 15.64 -6.95 49.45
N LYS A 299 14.56 -7.68 49.77
CA LYS A 299 14.54 -9.15 49.59
C LYS A 299 14.41 -9.49 48.11
N PRO A 300 15.25 -10.37 47.56
CA PRO A 300 15.06 -10.84 46.20
C PRO A 300 13.69 -11.52 46.10
N PRO A 301 12.87 -11.19 45.07
CA PRO A 301 11.66 -11.97 44.81
C PRO A 301 12.03 -13.42 44.49
N GLU A 302 11.04 -14.31 44.43
CA GLU A 302 11.28 -15.68 43.98
C GLU A 302 11.92 -15.67 42.58
N PHE A 303 13.02 -16.42 42.40
CA PHE A 303 13.70 -16.53 41.12
C PHE A 303 12.92 -17.42 40.16
N ASN A 304 11.97 -16.81 39.47
CA ASN A 304 11.07 -17.47 38.54
C ASN A 304 10.87 -16.58 37.30
N ILE A 305 11.66 -16.85 36.25
CA ILE A 305 11.68 -16.04 35.02
C ILE A 305 10.31 -16.00 34.34
N PRO A 306 9.59 -17.12 34.13
CA PRO A 306 8.24 -17.08 33.54
C PRO A 306 7.26 -16.17 34.30
N LYS A 307 7.26 -16.24 35.63
CA LYS A 307 6.41 -15.43 36.50
C LYS A 307 6.75 -13.94 36.38
N MET A 308 8.03 -13.57 36.47
CA MET A 308 8.48 -12.17 36.33
C MET A 308 8.22 -11.61 34.93
N TYR A 309 8.50 -12.39 33.90
CA TYR A 309 8.24 -12.04 32.51
C TYR A 309 6.79 -11.62 32.33
N GLN A 310 5.86 -12.44 32.82
CA GLN A 310 4.43 -12.16 32.67
C GLN A 310 3.93 -11.01 33.56
N LEU A 311 4.46 -10.87 34.79
CA LEU A 311 4.16 -9.71 35.64
C LEU A 311 4.55 -8.40 34.97
N LEU A 312 5.77 -8.33 34.43
CA LEU A 312 6.27 -7.14 33.73
C LEU A 312 5.51 -6.89 32.44
N GLU A 313 5.15 -7.92 31.67
CA GLU A 313 4.40 -7.77 30.44
C GLU A 313 3.02 -7.14 30.66
N LEU A 314 2.33 -7.56 31.73
CA LEU A 314 1.02 -7.04 32.08
C LEU A 314 1.10 -5.69 32.81
N GLY A 315 2.19 -5.44 33.54
CA GLY A 315 2.29 -4.36 34.52
C GLY A 315 3.20 -3.18 34.15
N ASN A 316 4.33 -3.44 33.49
CA ASN A 316 5.35 -2.43 33.17
C ASN A 316 6.06 -2.75 31.84
N LYS A 317 5.50 -2.27 30.73
CA LYS A 317 6.01 -2.55 29.37
C LYS A 317 7.45 -2.09 29.13
N SER A 318 7.87 -0.99 29.73
CA SER A 318 9.24 -0.48 29.57
C SER A 318 10.23 -1.46 30.21
N MET A 319 9.94 -1.88 31.44
CA MET A 319 10.75 -2.86 32.16
C MET A 319 10.66 -4.24 31.52
N SER A 320 9.50 -4.66 30.98
CA SER A 320 9.37 -5.90 30.19
C SER A 320 10.30 -5.88 28.98
N LYS A 321 10.36 -4.76 28.24
CA LYS A 321 11.23 -4.64 27.06
C LYS A 321 12.71 -4.82 27.42
N GLU A 322 13.15 -4.15 28.48
CA GLU A 322 14.52 -4.26 28.99
C GLU A 322 14.81 -5.68 29.50
N PHE A 323 13.91 -6.24 30.30
CA PHE A 323 14.00 -7.61 30.80
C PHE A 323 14.14 -8.63 29.66
N ARG A 324 13.31 -8.53 28.62
CA ARG A 324 13.37 -9.37 27.40
C ARG A 324 14.71 -9.27 26.68
N ALA A 325 15.26 -8.07 26.56
CA ALA A 325 16.54 -7.85 25.91
C ALA A 325 17.70 -8.50 26.69
N ASN A 326 17.62 -8.47 28.02
CA ASN A 326 18.68 -8.96 28.90
C ASN A 326 18.53 -10.44 29.31
N LEU A 327 17.48 -11.14 28.88
CA LEU A 327 17.23 -12.55 29.25
C LEU A 327 18.45 -13.44 28.96
N LEU A 328 18.98 -13.36 27.73
CA LEU A 328 20.13 -14.17 27.32
C LEU A 328 21.37 -13.83 28.14
N SER A 329 21.64 -12.54 28.36
CA SER A 329 22.74 -12.06 29.21
C SER A 329 22.63 -12.61 30.63
N ALA A 330 21.42 -12.67 31.20
CA ALA A 330 21.21 -13.17 32.56
C ALA A 330 21.42 -14.68 32.68
N TYR A 331 21.00 -15.46 31.69
CA TYR A 331 21.31 -16.89 31.65
C TYR A 331 22.81 -17.15 31.49
N ILE A 332 23.51 -16.39 30.63
CA ILE A 332 24.97 -16.48 30.49
C ILE A 332 25.66 -16.10 31.81
N MET A 333 25.26 -15.00 32.45
CA MET A 333 25.77 -14.60 33.76
C MET A 333 25.63 -15.75 34.76
N ARG A 334 24.44 -16.35 34.82
CA ARG A 334 24.19 -17.48 35.70
C ARG A 334 25.08 -18.68 35.40
N TRP A 335 25.23 -19.08 34.13
CA TRP A 335 26.10 -20.20 33.76
C TRP A 335 27.58 -19.95 34.06
N ILE A 336 28.05 -18.69 34.02
CA ILE A 336 29.41 -18.34 34.46
C ILE A 336 29.52 -18.50 35.99
N LEU A 337 28.55 -17.95 36.75
CA LEU A 337 28.53 -18.03 38.22
C LEU A 337 28.39 -19.47 38.75
N ASP A 338 27.72 -20.33 38.00
CA ASP A 338 27.54 -21.76 38.30
C ASP A 338 28.68 -22.63 37.73
N LYS A 339 29.70 -22.01 37.11
CA LYS A 339 30.88 -22.66 36.51
C LYS A 339 30.55 -23.67 35.41
N ARG A 340 29.37 -23.55 34.79
CA ARG A 340 28.92 -24.37 33.66
C ARG A 340 29.56 -23.95 32.35
N VAL A 341 29.88 -22.66 32.25
CA VAL A 341 30.73 -22.09 31.21
C VAL A 341 31.87 -21.31 31.84
N THR A 342 33.00 -21.20 31.15
CA THR A 342 34.13 -20.36 31.57
C THR A 342 34.47 -19.34 30.49
N PRO A 343 34.76 -18.08 30.86
CA PRO A 343 35.33 -17.13 29.91
C PRO A 343 36.65 -17.62 29.32
N VAL A 344 36.84 -17.37 28.03
CA VAL A 344 38.11 -17.56 27.31
C VAL A 344 38.41 -16.32 26.48
N ASP A 345 39.69 -15.97 26.34
CA ASP A 345 40.12 -14.89 25.45
C ASP A 345 39.87 -15.35 24.00
N ASP A 346 39.10 -14.58 23.22
CA ASP A 346 38.84 -14.91 21.81
C ASP A 346 39.99 -14.46 20.88
N GLY A 347 41.01 -13.79 21.44
CA GLY A 347 42.19 -13.32 20.73
C GLY A 347 41.99 -12.05 19.91
N SER A 348 40.76 -11.50 19.87
CA SER A 348 40.46 -10.27 19.15
C SER A 348 40.23 -9.06 20.08
N THR A 349 40.66 -7.89 19.61
CA THR A 349 40.54 -6.62 20.33
C THR A 349 39.73 -5.63 19.48
N ILE A 350 38.71 -4.99 20.05
CA ILE A 350 37.98 -3.89 19.39
C ILE A 350 38.06 -2.63 20.26
N PHE A 351 38.52 -1.52 19.68
CA PHE A 351 38.75 -0.24 20.40
C PHE A 351 39.60 -0.40 21.68
N GLY A 352 40.60 -1.28 21.65
CA GLY A 352 41.49 -1.54 22.79
C GLY A 352 40.89 -2.38 23.92
N LYS A 353 39.67 -2.93 23.76
CA LYS A 353 39.07 -3.89 24.71
C LYS A 353 39.15 -5.32 24.17
N GLN A 354 39.61 -6.25 25.00
CA GLN A 354 39.60 -7.68 24.69
C GLN A 354 38.16 -8.16 24.49
N LYS A 355 37.95 -8.94 23.44
CA LYS A 355 36.73 -9.73 23.30
C LYS A 355 36.90 -11.07 24.00
N TYR A 356 35.80 -11.51 24.57
CA TYR A 356 35.73 -12.76 25.31
C TYR A 356 34.69 -13.66 24.64
N ALA A 357 35.04 -14.93 24.53
CA ALA A 357 34.13 -16.01 24.25
C ALA A 357 33.85 -16.78 25.53
N ILE A 358 32.89 -17.71 25.50
CA ILE A 358 32.65 -18.65 26.60
C ILE A 358 32.86 -20.07 26.12
N ARG A 359 33.63 -20.84 26.90
CA ARG A 359 33.78 -22.28 26.70
C ARG A 359 32.75 -23.03 27.54
N ILE A 360 32.00 -23.91 26.90
CA ILE A 360 31.07 -24.81 27.57
C ILE A 360 31.88 -25.92 28.26
N ILE A 361 31.79 -25.99 29.59
CA ILE A 361 32.50 -26.97 30.42
C ILE A 361 31.62 -28.18 30.71
N ASP A 362 30.34 -27.91 30.98
CA ASP A 362 29.37 -28.94 31.31
C ASP A 362 28.11 -28.82 30.42
N LYS A 363 27.82 -29.91 29.71
CA LYS A 363 26.63 -30.06 28.85
C LYS A 363 25.53 -30.90 29.51
N ASN A 364 25.79 -31.48 30.68
CA ASN A 364 24.89 -32.45 31.32
C ASN A 364 23.57 -31.79 31.72
N ASP A 365 22.48 -32.53 31.53
CA ASP A 365 21.12 -32.05 31.74
C ASP A 365 20.74 -31.75 33.21
N ASP A 366 21.66 -31.82 34.17
CA ASP A 366 21.38 -31.67 35.60
C ASP A 366 22.43 -30.79 36.31
N PRO A 367 22.04 -29.73 37.07
CA PRO A 367 20.69 -29.21 37.30
C PRO A 367 20.38 -27.91 36.53
N PHE A 368 19.53 -28.00 35.51
CA PHE A 368 18.78 -26.85 35.00
C PHE A 368 17.59 -26.53 35.92
N LEU A 369 17.24 -25.26 36.13
CA LEU A 369 16.09 -24.86 36.98
C LEU A 369 14.76 -25.35 36.41
N ASP A 370 14.60 -25.23 35.10
CA ASP A 370 13.37 -25.52 34.40
C ASP A 370 13.65 -25.83 32.92
N ASP A 371 12.58 -26.18 32.20
CA ASP A 371 12.64 -26.45 30.77
C ASP A 371 13.05 -25.22 29.96
N ALA A 372 12.75 -24.00 30.45
CA ALA A 372 13.12 -22.78 29.76
C ALA A 372 14.64 -22.59 29.72
N GLU A 373 15.32 -22.87 30.83
CA GLU A 373 16.79 -22.87 30.88
C GLU A 373 17.40 -23.92 29.95
N ARG A 374 16.82 -25.14 29.88
CA ARG A 374 17.25 -26.18 28.94
C ARG A 374 17.16 -25.70 27.50
N MET A 375 16.03 -25.11 27.12
CA MET A 375 15.80 -24.60 25.77
C MET A 375 16.84 -23.56 25.37
N ILE A 376 17.05 -22.54 26.21
CA ILE A 376 18.01 -21.47 25.88
C ILE A 376 19.46 -21.94 25.95
N PHE A 377 19.80 -22.91 26.81
CA PHE A 377 21.13 -23.51 26.80
C PHE A 377 21.39 -24.37 25.55
N SER A 378 20.38 -25.07 25.03
CA SER A 378 20.51 -25.83 23.78
C SER A 378 20.88 -24.93 22.60
N MET A 379 20.36 -23.69 22.57
CA MET A 379 20.72 -22.69 21.58
C MET A 379 22.19 -22.30 21.69
N LEU A 380 22.71 -22.19 22.92
CA LEU A 380 24.12 -21.93 23.17
C LEU A 380 25.01 -23.07 22.67
N ILE A 381 24.61 -24.34 22.91
CA ILE A 381 25.31 -25.52 22.38
C ILE A 381 25.33 -25.50 20.84
N HIS A 382 24.20 -25.20 20.20
CA HIS A 382 24.12 -25.13 18.74
C HIS A 382 24.99 -24.01 18.16
N ALA A 383 25.04 -22.85 18.83
CA ALA A 383 25.92 -21.76 18.43
C ALA A 383 27.42 -22.11 18.54
N ALA A 384 27.79 -22.97 19.50
CA ALA A 384 29.18 -23.39 19.72
C ALA A 384 29.74 -24.36 18.66
N GLY A 385 28.88 -25.06 17.91
CA GLY A 385 29.31 -26.13 17.01
C GLY A 385 30.18 -27.19 17.73
N ASP A 386 31.29 -27.59 17.07
CA ASP A 386 32.14 -28.70 17.52
C ASP A 386 33.26 -28.29 18.50
N ASN A 387 33.61 -26.99 18.58
CA ASN A 387 34.77 -26.52 19.35
C ASN A 387 34.45 -26.21 20.83
N ASN A 388 33.17 -26.29 21.22
CA ASN A 388 32.64 -25.98 22.55
C ASN A 388 32.92 -24.54 23.03
N VAL A 389 33.23 -23.62 22.12
CA VAL A 389 33.47 -22.20 22.39
C VAL A 389 32.38 -21.42 21.67
N VAL A 390 31.79 -20.44 22.36
CA VAL A 390 30.78 -19.56 21.78
C VAL A 390 31.34 -18.15 21.72
N GLU A 391 31.59 -17.68 20.51
CA GLU A 391 31.93 -16.30 20.24
C GLU A 391 30.67 -15.44 20.07
N ALA A 392 30.80 -14.13 20.35
CA ALA A 392 29.69 -13.19 20.17
C ALA A 392 29.17 -13.13 18.72
N GLY A 393 30.07 -13.30 17.75
CA GLY A 393 29.73 -13.35 16.33
C GLY A 393 28.96 -14.62 15.94
N GLU A 394 29.37 -15.77 16.46
CA GLU A 394 28.70 -17.07 16.23
C GLU A 394 27.31 -17.07 16.83
N LEU A 395 27.16 -16.59 18.07
CA LEU A 395 25.87 -16.51 18.75
C LEU A 395 24.89 -15.58 18.01
N LYS A 396 25.38 -14.42 17.55
CA LYS A 396 24.61 -13.51 16.70
C LYS A 396 24.17 -14.19 15.41
N SER A 397 25.10 -14.85 14.71
CA SER A 397 24.85 -15.52 13.43
C SER A 397 23.84 -16.66 13.58
N TYR A 398 23.95 -17.45 14.65
CA TYR A 398 22.98 -18.51 14.98
C TYR A 398 21.56 -17.96 15.06
N PHE A 399 21.33 -16.87 15.80
CA PHE A 399 20.00 -16.28 15.93
C PHE A 399 19.46 -15.59 14.67
N GLN A 400 20.32 -15.31 13.69
CA GLN A 400 19.92 -14.83 12.36
C GLN A 400 19.44 -15.97 11.44
N THR A 401 19.74 -17.23 11.77
CA THR A 401 19.23 -18.39 11.04
C THR A 401 17.75 -18.64 11.35
N THR A 402 17.05 -19.32 10.42
CA THR A 402 15.66 -19.75 10.64
C THR A 402 15.52 -20.62 11.89
N SER A 403 16.44 -21.58 12.10
CA SER A 403 16.42 -22.47 13.27
C SER A 403 16.64 -21.71 14.58
N GLY A 404 17.58 -20.77 14.61
CA GLY A 404 17.83 -19.93 15.78
C GLY A 404 16.64 -19.03 16.12
N ASN A 405 16.03 -18.41 15.10
CA ASN A 405 14.85 -17.57 15.28
C ASN A 405 13.65 -18.38 15.81
N LEU A 406 13.34 -19.54 15.21
CA LEU A 406 12.26 -20.42 15.67
C LEU A 406 12.51 -20.97 17.08
N SER A 407 13.76 -21.29 17.41
CA SER A 407 14.15 -21.73 18.76
C SER A 407 13.90 -20.62 19.79
N TRP A 408 14.32 -19.39 19.50
CA TRP A 408 14.05 -18.24 20.35
C TRP A 408 12.54 -17.98 20.51
N GLN A 409 11.78 -18.03 19.42
CA GLN A 409 10.34 -17.87 19.45
C GLN A 409 9.69 -18.96 20.33
N SER A 410 10.12 -20.21 20.19
CA SER A 410 9.64 -21.33 21.00
C SER A 410 9.93 -21.13 22.49
N PHE A 411 11.14 -20.69 22.84
CA PHE A 411 11.52 -20.35 24.21
C PHE A 411 10.66 -19.21 24.79
N THR A 412 10.51 -18.11 24.05
CA THR A 412 9.70 -16.97 24.51
C THR A 412 8.22 -17.34 24.68
N ASN A 413 7.67 -18.15 23.78
CA ASN A 413 6.31 -18.68 23.92
C ASN A 413 6.17 -19.61 25.13
N HIS A 414 7.18 -20.46 25.40
CA HIS A 414 7.18 -21.35 26.55
C HIS A 414 7.14 -20.56 27.86
N ILE A 415 8.03 -19.59 28.05
CA ILE A 415 8.06 -18.76 29.28
C ILE A 415 6.80 -17.91 29.42
N GLU A 416 6.25 -17.36 28.33
CA GLU A 416 5.01 -16.57 28.37
C GLU A 416 3.82 -17.42 28.80
N ASN A 417 3.66 -18.61 28.21
CA ASN A 417 2.56 -19.52 28.54
C ASN A 417 2.67 -20.03 29.97
N ARG A 418 3.88 -20.47 30.38
CA ARG A 418 4.12 -20.90 31.76
C ARG A 418 3.85 -19.77 32.75
N GLY A 419 4.29 -18.55 32.44
CA GLY A 419 4.04 -17.36 33.23
C GLY A 419 2.55 -17.04 33.38
N LYS A 420 1.76 -17.12 32.30
CA LYS A 420 0.30 -16.94 32.35
C LYS A 420 -0.37 -17.93 33.30
N HIS A 421 -0.01 -19.21 33.21
CA HIS A 421 -0.55 -20.23 34.11
C HIS A 421 -0.16 -19.96 35.56
N LEU A 422 1.12 -19.71 35.84
CA LEU A 422 1.59 -19.42 37.19
C LEU A 422 0.90 -18.20 37.80
N LEU A 423 0.69 -17.12 37.03
CA LEU A 423 -0.01 -15.93 37.55
C LEU A 423 -1.50 -16.20 37.78
N ALA A 424 -2.15 -17.02 36.96
CA ALA A 424 -3.54 -17.41 37.16
C ALA A 424 -3.69 -18.30 38.41
N ASP A 425 -2.82 -19.31 38.56
CA ASP A 425 -2.83 -20.26 39.69
C ASP A 425 -2.61 -19.55 41.03
N ASN A 426 -1.77 -18.51 41.05
CA ASN A 426 -1.53 -17.67 42.24
C ASN A 426 -2.59 -16.58 42.45
N GLY A 427 -3.60 -16.45 41.58
CA GLY A 427 -4.62 -15.40 41.68
C GLY A 427 -4.10 -13.98 41.39
N TRP A 428 -2.95 -13.86 40.71
CA TRP A 428 -2.28 -12.60 40.39
C TRP A 428 -2.72 -12.00 39.05
N SER A 429 -3.41 -12.78 38.23
CA SER A 429 -4.03 -12.29 36.99
C SER A 429 -5.46 -12.79 36.82
N GLU A 430 -6.26 -12.04 36.07
CA GLU A 430 -7.64 -12.37 35.76
C GLU A 430 -8.02 -11.96 34.33
N GLU A 431 -8.95 -12.69 33.71
CA GLU A 431 -9.62 -12.24 32.49
C GLU A 431 -10.73 -11.25 32.83
N ALA A 432 -10.49 -9.96 32.58
CA ALA A 432 -11.50 -8.94 32.79
C ALA A 432 -12.36 -8.73 31.54
N ARG A 433 -13.69 -8.69 31.72
CA ARG A 433 -14.61 -8.28 30.66
C ARG A 433 -14.62 -6.76 30.53
N GLY A 434 -14.51 -6.29 29.30
CA GLY A 434 -14.61 -4.89 28.92
C GLY A 434 -15.57 -4.68 27.76
N ARG A 435 -15.83 -3.42 27.46
CA ARG A 435 -16.62 -3.02 26.30
C ARG A 435 -15.98 -1.80 25.65
N SER A 436 -15.85 -1.83 24.32
CA SER A 436 -15.50 -0.67 23.52
C SER A 436 -16.67 -0.34 22.63
N LEU A 437 -17.33 0.79 22.87
CA LEU A 437 -18.62 1.11 22.27
C LEU A 437 -19.62 -0.04 22.53
N LEU A 438 -20.04 -0.75 21.48
CA LEU A 438 -20.94 -1.90 21.60
C LEU A 438 -20.23 -3.26 21.59
N VAL A 439 -18.94 -3.30 21.23
CA VAL A 439 -18.17 -4.53 21.05
C VAL A 439 -17.62 -5.01 22.41
N PRO A 440 -18.06 -6.17 22.93
CA PRO A 440 -17.48 -6.75 24.13
C PRO A 440 -16.08 -7.30 23.85
N PHE A 441 -15.21 -7.28 24.85
CA PHE A 441 -13.91 -7.92 24.77
C PHE A 441 -13.49 -8.50 26.12
N LYS A 442 -12.52 -9.41 26.07
CA LYS A 442 -11.77 -9.87 27.23
C LYS A 442 -10.36 -9.29 27.18
N GLU A 443 -9.84 -8.91 28.33
CA GLU A 443 -8.47 -8.43 28.48
C GLU A 443 -7.86 -9.08 29.73
N LEU A 444 -6.74 -9.79 29.54
CA LEU A 444 -5.95 -10.30 30.65
C LEU A 444 -5.29 -9.13 31.38
N ARG A 445 -5.41 -9.11 32.70
CA ARG A 445 -4.82 -8.05 33.54
C ARG A 445 -4.34 -8.61 34.88
N LEU A 446 -3.50 -7.83 35.58
CA LEU A 446 -3.14 -8.12 36.96
C LEU A 446 -4.31 -7.84 37.90
N THR A 447 -4.47 -8.68 38.92
CA THR A 447 -5.33 -8.40 40.09
C THR A 447 -4.62 -7.44 41.04
N SER A 448 -5.28 -6.97 42.10
CA SER A 448 -4.61 -6.17 43.13
C SER A 448 -3.40 -6.90 43.75
N ALA A 449 -3.51 -8.20 44.00
CA ALA A 449 -2.42 -9.03 44.52
C ALA A 449 -1.26 -9.13 43.49
N GLY A 450 -1.56 -9.32 42.20
CA GLY A 450 -0.52 -9.32 41.17
C GLY A 450 0.19 -7.97 41.01
N VAL A 451 -0.50 -6.86 41.28
CA VAL A 451 0.11 -5.53 41.33
C VAL A 451 1.04 -5.35 42.53
N GLU A 452 0.73 -5.96 43.68
CA GLU A 452 1.63 -5.99 44.83
C GLU A 452 2.92 -6.75 44.52
N GLU A 453 2.81 -7.93 43.89
CA GLU A 453 3.98 -8.72 43.46
C GLU A 453 4.82 -7.98 42.41
N LEU A 454 4.17 -7.34 41.43
CA LEU A 454 4.86 -6.46 40.49
C LEU A 454 5.62 -5.34 41.23
N SER A 455 5.02 -4.79 42.29
CA SER A 455 5.64 -3.73 43.09
C SER A 455 6.88 -4.23 43.84
N LYS A 456 6.89 -5.48 44.31
CA LYS A 456 8.09 -6.12 44.91
C LYS A 456 9.22 -6.26 43.88
N VAL A 457 8.91 -6.71 42.66
CA VAL A 457 9.88 -6.80 41.54
C VAL A 457 10.45 -5.41 41.20
N MET A 458 9.59 -4.40 41.08
CA MET A 458 10.00 -3.02 40.80
C MET A 458 10.82 -2.41 41.94
N GLY A 459 10.42 -2.67 43.20
CA GLY A 459 11.14 -2.21 44.39
C GLY A 459 12.51 -2.86 44.53
N PHE A 460 12.64 -4.14 44.18
CA PHE A 460 13.93 -4.84 44.18
C PHE A 460 14.87 -4.32 43.10
N ARG A 461 14.37 -4.02 41.89
CA ARG A 461 15.16 -3.30 40.88
C ARG A 461 15.66 -1.96 41.42
N TYR A 462 14.79 -1.18 42.03
CA TYR A 462 15.17 0.12 42.60
C TYR A 462 16.23 -0.04 43.70
N TYR A 463 16.10 -1.05 44.56
CA TYR A 463 17.11 -1.42 45.55
C TYR A 463 18.48 -1.70 44.89
N LEU A 464 18.52 -2.56 43.86
CA LEU A 464 19.76 -2.85 43.12
C LEU A 464 20.37 -1.61 42.45
N GLU A 465 19.56 -0.64 42.03
CA GLU A 465 20.03 0.56 41.35
C GLU A 465 20.55 1.66 42.29
N THR A 466 19.99 1.77 43.51
CA THR A 466 20.15 2.93 44.39
C THR A 466 20.79 2.63 45.73
N PHE A 467 20.63 1.42 46.24
CA PHE A 467 21.06 1.10 47.58
C PHE A 467 22.53 0.67 47.56
N THR A 468 23.32 1.19 48.50
CA THR A 468 24.63 0.62 48.77
C THR A 468 24.42 -0.65 49.57
N ILE A 469 24.81 -1.81 49.04
CA ILE A 469 24.77 -3.14 49.70
C ILE A 469 25.46 -3.15 51.10
N VAL A 470 26.12 -2.04 51.48
CA VAL A 470 26.78 -1.71 52.74
C VAL A 470 25.87 -1.79 54.00
N ASP A 471 24.55 -1.62 53.93
CA ASP A 471 23.73 -1.69 55.17
C ASP A 471 23.28 -3.11 55.55
N GLU A 472 23.53 -4.13 54.72
CA GLU A 472 23.25 -5.55 55.02
C GLU A 472 24.51 -6.32 55.48
N ARG A 473 25.41 -5.65 56.21
CA ARG A 473 26.70 -6.18 56.71
C ARG A 473 26.63 -7.48 57.53
N GLU A 474 25.45 -7.97 57.89
CA GLU A 474 25.28 -9.10 58.81
C GLU A 474 25.02 -10.47 58.16
N MET A 475 24.96 -10.63 56.84
CA MET A 475 24.83 -11.98 56.24
C MET A 475 25.81 -12.28 55.09
N GLN A 476 26.77 -13.15 55.39
CA GLN A 476 27.73 -13.75 54.47
C GLN A 476 27.13 -14.93 53.69
N GLU A 477 26.18 -14.69 52.79
CA GLU A 477 25.72 -15.77 51.89
C GLU A 477 26.14 -15.47 50.44
N VAL A 478 27.23 -16.11 49.99
CA VAL A 478 27.73 -16.08 48.60
C VAL A 478 26.61 -16.37 47.57
N VAL A 479 25.64 -17.19 47.98
CA VAL A 479 24.43 -17.52 47.23
C VAL A 479 23.62 -16.26 46.88
N LEU A 480 23.46 -15.32 47.82
CA LEU A 480 22.68 -14.09 47.63
C LEU A 480 23.33 -13.15 46.60
N TRP A 481 24.65 -13.09 46.54
CA TRP A 481 25.38 -12.21 45.60
C TRP A 481 25.28 -12.70 44.16
N LYS A 482 25.27 -14.03 43.96
CA LYS A 482 25.00 -14.62 42.65
C LYS A 482 23.61 -14.22 42.17
N TYR A 483 22.59 -14.35 43.01
CA TYR A 483 21.23 -13.91 42.67
C TYR A 483 21.17 -12.42 42.35
N TYR A 484 21.81 -11.56 43.15
CA TYR A 484 21.82 -10.11 42.90
C TYR A 484 22.40 -9.76 41.52
N LEU A 485 23.50 -10.40 41.11
CA LEU A 485 24.07 -10.18 39.78
C LEU A 485 23.17 -10.68 38.65
N ILE A 486 22.51 -11.82 38.82
CA ILE A 486 21.59 -12.35 37.80
C ILE A 486 20.38 -11.41 37.64
N TYR A 487 19.78 -10.97 38.75
CA TYR A 487 18.71 -9.97 38.72
C TYR A 487 19.15 -8.63 38.15
N ALA A 488 20.32 -8.15 38.55
CA ALA A 488 20.88 -6.92 38.03
C ALA A 488 21.13 -7.02 36.52
N THR A 489 21.52 -8.20 36.03
CA THR A 489 21.64 -8.46 34.59
C THR A 489 20.28 -8.41 33.91
N LEU A 490 19.26 -9.09 34.44
CA LEU A 490 17.89 -9.01 33.93
C LEU A 490 17.37 -7.56 33.84
N PHE A 491 17.70 -6.72 34.82
CA PHE A 491 17.27 -5.32 34.86
C PHE A 491 18.23 -4.33 34.20
N GLY A 492 19.35 -4.78 33.61
CA GLY A 492 20.30 -3.91 32.92
C GLY A 492 21.19 -3.05 33.84
N CYS A 493 21.31 -3.41 35.13
CA CYS A 493 22.12 -2.70 36.12
C CYS A 493 23.31 -3.51 36.69
N ALA A 494 23.70 -4.62 36.03
CA ALA A 494 24.75 -5.54 36.48
C ALA A 494 26.10 -4.85 36.79
N ASP A 495 26.59 -3.98 35.91
CA ASP A 495 27.89 -3.30 36.12
C ASP A 495 27.90 -2.45 37.39
N ARG A 496 26.78 -1.75 37.68
CA ARG A 496 26.65 -0.93 38.88
C ARG A 496 26.67 -1.79 40.14
N VAL A 497 25.89 -2.88 40.15
CA VAL A 497 25.79 -3.80 41.28
C VAL A 497 27.13 -4.50 41.52
N TYR A 498 27.81 -4.92 40.46
CA TYR A 498 29.12 -5.56 40.55
C TYR A 498 30.19 -4.62 41.13
N GLU A 499 30.23 -3.35 40.71
CA GLU A 499 31.15 -2.35 41.27
C GLU A 499 30.88 -2.07 42.76
N GLN A 500 29.62 -2.08 43.18
CA GLN A 500 29.26 -1.96 44.59
C GLN A 500 29.69 -3.19 45.40
N LEU A 501 29.44 -4.40 44.89
CA LEU A 501 29.87 -5.65 45.53
C LEU A 501 31.41 -5.72 45.65
N LYS A 502 32.14 -5.28 44.61
CA LYS A 502 33.61 -5.24 44.58
C LYS A 502 34.20 -4.37 45.68
N ARG A 503 33.52 -3.29 46.07
CA ARG A 503 33.94 -2.42 47.19
C ARG A 503 33.69 -3.06 48.55
N LEU A 504 32.78 -4.02 48.64
CA LEU A 504 32.28 -4.59 49.89
C LEU A 504 32.90 -5.93 50.26
N VAL A 505 33.24 -6.75 49.26
CA VAL A 505 33.74 -8.11 49.46
C VAL A 505 35.21 -8.18 49.04
N PRO A 506 36.17 -8.15 49.99
CA PRO A 506 37.56 -8.46 49.69
C PRO A 506 37.63 -9.86 49.05
N ASN A 507 38.29 -9.98 47.89
CA ASN A 507 38.39 -11.22 47.09
C ASN A 507 37.11 -11.70 46.37
N ILE A 508 36.20 -10.78 46.01
CA ILE A 508 35.01 -11.09 45.18
C ILE A 508 35.28 -11.97 43.95
N LYS A 509 36.47 -11.87 43.34
CA LYS A 509 36.90 -12.71 42.20
C LYS A 509 36.88 -14.20 42.53
N SER A 510 37.39 -14.58 43.70
CA SER A 510 37.40 -15.97 44.16
C SER A 510 36.01 -16.49 44.50
N VAL A 511 35.06 -15.58 44.76
CA VAL A 511 33.71 -15.87 45.23
C VAL A 511 32.71 -16.03 44.07
N LEU A 512 32.80 -15.20 43.03
CA LEU A 512 31.77 -15.12 41.98
C LEU A 512 32.16 -15.82 40.68
N ALA A 513 33.36 -15.57 40.18
CA ALA A 513 34.07 -16.34 39.15
C ALA A 513 35.38 -15.57 38.91
N GLU A 514 36.49 -16.26 38.65
CA GLU A 514 37.86 -15.70 38.66
C GLU A 514 38.16 -14.62 37.59
N SER A 515 37.15 -14.06 36.92
CA SER A 515 37.24 -13.00 35.92
C SER A 515 36.74 -11.65 36.44
N GLU A 516 37.56 -10.60 36.32
CA GLU A 516 37.15 -9.22 36.62
C GLU A 516 36.07 -8.66 35.67
N ASN A 517 35.91 -9.30 34.50
CA ASN A 517 35.10 -8.81 33.40
C ASN A 517 33.76 -9.56 33.26
N ILE A 518 33.35 -10.33 34.28
CA ILE A 518 32.18 -11.22 34.23
C ILE A 518 30.91 -10.55 33.71
N THR A 519 30.60 -9.33 34.18
CA THR A 519 29.43 -8.57 33.72
C THR A 519 29.53 -8.22 32.25
N SER A 520 30.66 -7.66 31.82
CA SER A 520 30.90 -7.31 30.43
C SER A 520 30.88 -8.53 29.49
N ILE A 521 31.34 -9.69 29.94
CA ILE A 521 31.33 -10.92 29.13
C ILE A 521 29.89 -11.36 28.89
N ALA A 522 29.11 -11.45 29.97
CA ALA A 522 27.72 -11.88 29.90
C ALA A 522 26.85 -10.92 29.07
N THR A 523 26.99 -9.61 29.28
CA THR A 523 26.23 -8.60 28.54
C THR A 523 26.63 -8.54 27.07
N ASN A 524 27.93 -8.54 26.74
CA ASN A 524 28.37 -8.48 25.33
C ASN A 524 27.90 -9.68 24.50
N LEU A 525 27.99 -10.90 25.05
CA LEU A 525 27.51 -12.11 24.38
C LEU A 525 25.99 -12.07 24.23
N GLY A 526 25.28 -11.76 25.31
CA GLY A 526 23.81 -11.70 25.29
C GLY A 526 23.27 -10.61 24.36
N ASP A 527 23.85 -9.42 24.37
CA ASP A 527 23.49 -8.31 23.47
C ASP A 527 23.76 -8.66 22.01
N SER A 528 24.87 -9.36 21.73
CA SER A 528 25.20 -9.81 20.38
C SER A 528 24.18 -10.84 19.88
N GLY A 529 23.82 -11.83 20.71
CA GLY A 529 22.75 -12.79 20.40
C GLY A 529 21.40 -12.11 20.18
N TYR A 530 21.01 -11.18 21.08
CA TYR A 530 19.78 -10.42 20.97
C TYR A 530 19.73 -9.50 19.74
N SER A 531 20.87 -8.96 19.31
CA SER A 531 20.98 -8.23 18.04
C SER A 531 20.74 -9.14 16.83
N GLY A 532 21.14 -10.42 16.91
CA GLY A 532 20.84 -11.43 15.89
C GLY A 532 19.34 -11.70 15.80
N ILE A 533 18.70 -11.91 16.95
CA ILE A 533 17.24 -12.13 17.07
C ILE A 533 16.45 -10.99 16.42
N THR A 534 16.81 -9.74 16.74
CA THR A 534 16.08 -8.56 16.28
C THR A 534 16.34 -8.20 14.82
N SER A 535 17.48 -8.60 14.25
CA SER A 535 17.82 -8.36 12.84
C SER A 535 17.25 -9.40 11.87
N GLY A 536 16.91 -10.61 12.34
CA GLY A 536 16.34 -11.68 11.51
C GLY A 536 14.81 -11.61 11.28
N SER A 537 14.12 -10.58 11.78
CA SER A 537 12.65 -10.48 11.72
C SER A 537 12.17 -9.73 10.46
N PHE A 538 11.80 -10.46 9.39
CA PHE A 538 11.09 -9.89 8.23
C PHE A 538 9.56 -10.04 8.40
N ASP A 539 8.86 -8.92 8.58
CA ASP A 539 7.39 -8.85 8.51
C ASP A 539 6.95 -8.80 7.03
N GLY A 540 6.48 -9.94 6.51
CA GLY A 540 5.91 -10.07 5.17
C GLY A 540 4.44 -9.64 5.12
N GLY A 541 4.19 -8.38 4.73
CA GLY A 541 2.85 -7.86 4.42
C GLY A 541 2.63 -7.75 2.92
N GLY A 542 2.06 -8.78 2.30
CA GLY A 542 1.64 -8.77 0.90
C GLY A 542 0.42 -7.89 0.65
N GLY A 543 0.50 -7.04 -0.37
CA GLY A 543 -0.62 -6.22 -0.87
C GLY A 543 -0.71 -6.33 -2.39
N SER A 544 -1.44 -7.34 -2.88
CA SER A 544 -1.89 -7.41 -4.27
C SER A 544 -3.10 -6.49 -4.46
N GLY A 545 -3.01 -5.55 -5.40
CA GLY A 545 -4.13 -4.68 -5.77
C GLY A 545 -4.11 -4.45 -7.28
N GLY A 546 -4.50 -5.46 -8.05
CA GLY A 546 -4.81 -5.32 -9.47
C GLY A 546 -6.15 -4.62 -9.64
N GLY A 547 -6.19 -3.60 -10.50
CA GLY A 547 -7.40 -2.92 -10.92
C GLY A 547 -7.37 -2.72 -12.43
N GLY A 548 -8.04 -3.62 -13.17
CA GLY A 548 -8.31 -3.44 -14.59
C GLY A 548 -9.55 -2.57 -14.79
N SER A 549 -9.43 -1.54 -15.63
CA SER A 549 -10.56 -0.70 -16.07
C SER A 549 -10.96 -1.09 -17.48
N PHE A 550 -12.24 -1.43 -17.69
CA PHE A 550 -12.87 -1.54 -19.00
C PHE A 550 -13.81 -0.35 -19.18
N SER A 551 -13.56 0.52 -20.18
CA SER A 551 -14.51 1.53 -20.65
C SER A 551 -15.34 0.95 -21.79
N GLY A 552 -16.67 1.07 -21.69
CA GLY A 552 -17.62 0.59 -22.70
C GLY A 552 -18.10 1.74 -23.57
N GLY A 553 -17.72 1.74 -24.85
CA GLY A 553 -18.26 2.60 -25.90
C GLY A 553 -19.65 2.15 -26.35
N GLY A 554 -20.45 3.10 -26.87
CA GLY A 554 -21.84 2.87 -27.31
C GLY A 554 -21.92 1.78 -28.38
N GLY A 555 -22.55 0.66 -28.02
CA GLY A 555 -22.67 -0.49 -28.93
C GLY A 555 -23.60 -0.16 -30.10
N GLY A 556 -23.03 -0.08 -31.32
CA GLY A 556 -23.82 -0.17 -32.54
C GLY A 556 -23.34 0.64 -33.76
N SER A 557 -22.53 1.70 -33.59
CA SER A 557 -22.06 2.55 -34.69
C SER A 557 -20.72 2.09 -35.27
N SER A 558 -20.53 2.33 -36.56
CA SER A 558 -19.27 2.11 -37.29
C SER A 558 -18.33 3.32 -37.13
N GLY A 559 -17.03 3.10 -37.29
CA GLY A 559 -16.00 4.16 -37.21
C GLY A 559 -15.58 4.56 -35.79
N GLY A 560 -16.29 4.11 -34.76
CA GLY A 560 -16.07 4.53 -33.37
C GLY A 560 -15.07 3.68 -32.62
N GLY A 561 -14.10 4.33 -31.95
CA GLY A 561 -13.17 3.74 -30.99
C GLY A 561 -13.25 4.41 -29.61
N SER A 562 -12.14 4.40 -28.87
CA SER A 562 -11.90 5.19 -27.64
C SER A 562 -10.51 5.80 -27.74
N GLY A 563 -10.33 7.02 -27.26
CA GLY A 563 -9.08 7.77 -27.39
C GLY A 563 -8.97 8.61 -28.67
N GLY A 564 -7.81 9.23 -28.85
CA GLY A 564 -7.53 10.27 -29.84
C GLY A 564 -7.12 11.59 -29.20
N GLY A 565 -6.59 12.52 -29.99
CA GLY A 565 -6.06 13.80 -29.53
C GLY A 565 -4.54 13.83 -29.54
N THR A 566 -3.90 14.45 -28.53
CA THR A 566 -2.45 14.54 -28.40
C THR A 566 -1.82 13.30 -27.75
N ARG A 567 -0.71 12.82 -28.33
CA ARG A 567 0.18 11.84 -27.72
C ARG A 567 1.58 12.40 -27.49
#